data_AF-A0A143PJK4-F1
#
_entry.id   AF-A0A143PJK4-F1
#
_cell.length_a   1.000
_cell.length_b   1.000
_cell.length_c   1.000
_cell.angle_alpha   90.00
_cell.angle_beta   90.00
_cell.angle_gamma   90.00
#
_symmetry.space_group_name_H-M   'P 1'
#
loop_
_entity.id
_entity.type
_entity.pdbx_description
1 polymer ?
#
loop_
_entity_poly.entity_id
_entity_poly.type
_entity_poly.pdbx_seq_one_letter_code
_entity_poly.pdbx_strand_id
1 'polypeptide(L)'
;MYPTTLPARSILTATTLALTVTLGATSSAFARQDARPDARVYALEPSTHGNPEGVAYDPRSGTFFVGTIGDGTIYRASLDDTVARVFIPGTDGGQATGLKVWRDRLYVAGGATGQLRVYEIATGQLLATVDTGEGGLLNDLAITNTGDVYVTDSFRPYLWHATAEQVEAGGGVPQAIPVEPEIAYDPFAFNLNGIVSLEDGQRLIVGHSGTGELFRIDVDADAPLGRTIQRIDVEPLFSDGLLLDKGQLVVVTFYPAPTLTFVRLDADAGSGVVVGQLTHPSITDPSTVARARNSYLVVNADFLTSTPPFTVTALPRNAAAGESEP
;
A
#
# COMPACT_ATOMS: atom_id res chain seq x y z
N MET A 1 -7.83 48.32 -49.48
CA MET A 1 -9.09 49.01 -49.86
C MET A 1 -10.17 47.92 -49.97
N TYR A 2 -11.14 47.89 -49.05
CA TYR A 2 -12.32 47.00 -49.09
C TYR A 2 -13.29 47.43 -50.20
N PRO A 3 -14.08 46.50 -50.79
CA PRO A 3 -15.47 46.22 -50.32
C PRO A 3 -15.86 44.71 -50.38
N THR A 4 -16.38 44.08 -49.32
CA THR A 4 -17.81 43.79 -48.97
C THR A 4 -18.67 43.04 -50.00
N THR A 5 -19.08 41.78 -49.71
CA THR A 5 -20.45 41.33 -49.35
C THR A 5 -20.62 39.80 -49.45
N LEU A 6 -21.33 39.20 -48.47
CA LEU A 6 -21.74 37.79 -48.39
C LEU A 6 -23.03 37.53 -49.19
N PRO A 7 -23.35 36.25 -49.49
CA PRO A 7 -24.62 35.73 -48.95
C PRO A 7 -24.61 34.30 -48.38
N ALA A 8 -25.59 34.13 -47.49
CA ALA A 8 -26.18 32.96 -46.83
C ALA A 8 -25.85 31.54 -47.33
N ARG A 9 -25.53 30.66 -46.37
CA ARG A 9 -25.57 29.20 -46.54
C ARG A 9 -26.79 28.61 -45.82
N SER A 10 -27.58 27.88 -46.60
CA SER A 10 -28.75 27.11 -46.21
C SER A 10 -28.38 25.89 -45.36
N ILE A 11 -29.18 25.62 -44.33
CA ILE A 11 -29.10 24.47 -43.44
C ILE A 11 -29.70 23.25 -44.17
N LEU A 12 -28.94 22.16 -44.28
CA LEU A 12 -29.46 20.81 -44.60
C LEU A 12 -29.34 19.93 -43.35
N THR A 13 -30.49 19.52 -42.83
CA THR A 13 -30.67 18.46 -41.84
C THR A 13 -30.35 17.10 -42.46
N ALA A 14 -29.42 16.35 -41.84
CA ALA A 14 -29.15 14.95 -42.16
C ALA A 14 -29.72 14.06 -41.04
N THR A 15 -30.64 13.18 -41.41
CA THR A 15 -31.26 12.18 -40.53
C THR A 15 -30.33 10.98 -40.40
N THR A 16 -29.84 10.67 -39.20
CA THR A 16 -29.02 9.48 -38.93
C THR A 16 -29.90 8.36 -38.38
N LEU A 17 -29.94 7.23 -39.09
CA LEU A 17 -30.61 6.00 -38.67
C LEU A 17 -29.68 5.23 -37.72
N ALA A 18 -30.03 5.12 -36.45
CA ALA A 18 -29.28 4.35 -35.46
C ALA A 18 -29.64 2.87 -35.55
N LEU A 19 -28.66 2.02 -35.84
CA LEU A 19 -28.77 0.56 -35.73
C LEU A 19 -28.20 0.14 -34.36
N THR A 20 -29.07 -0.29 -33.46
CA THR A 20 -28.71 -0.75 -32.12
C THR A 20 -28.28 -2.22 -32.19
N VAL A 21 -27.00 -2.50 -31.92
CA VAL A 21 -26.51 -3.86 -31.67
C VAL A 21 -26.39 -4.02 -30.14
N THR A 22 -27.29 -4.79 -29.55
CA THR A 22 -27.23 -5.17 -28.13
C THR A 22 -26.28 -6.35 -27.96
N LEU A 23 -25.02 -6.09 -27.63
CA LEU A 23 -24.19 -7.09 -26.95
C LEU A 23 -24.54 -7.09 -25.47
N GLY A 24 -25.14 -8.19 -25.00
CA GLY A 24 -25.36 -8.43 -23.58
C GLY A 24 -24.05 -8.69 -22.87
N ALA A 25 -23.44 -7.63 -22.32
CA ALA A 25 -22.45 -7.78 -21.26
C ALA A 25 -23.21 -8.05 -19.96
N THR A 26 -23.12 -9.27 -19.43
CA THR A 26 -23.50 -9.55 -18.05
C THR A 26 -22.43 -8.93 -17.14
N SER A 27 -22.53 -7.64 -16.91
CA SER A 27 -21.86 -6.98 -15.79
C SER A 27 -22.48 -7.53 -14.51
N SER A 28 -21.75 -8.39 -13.80
CA SER A 28 -22.08 -8.74 -12.42
C SER A 28 -21.93 -7.47 -11.58
N ALA A 29 -23.00 -6.69 -11.48
CA ALA A 29 -23.06 -5.54 -10.61
C ALA A 29 -23.06 -6.06 -9.17
N PHE A 30 -21.93 -5.95 -8.47
CA PHE A 30 -21.93 -6.08 -7.02
C PHE A 30 -22.87 -5.02 -6.46
N ALA A 31 -23.87 -5.46 -5.69
CA ALA A 31 -24.82 -4.56 -5.05
C ALA A 31 -24.05 -3.60 -4.12
N ARG A 32 -24.15 -2.30 -4.40
CA ARG A 32 -23.62 -1.24 -3.52
C ARG A 32 -24.45 -1.22 -2.25
N GLN A 33 -23.91 -1.78 -1.18
CA GLN A 33 -24.58 -1.76 0.13
C GLN A 33 -24.26 -0.43 0.83
N ASP A 34 -25.20 0.53 0.81
CA ASP A 34 -25.15 1.78 1.59
C ASP A 34 -25.49 1.55 3.07
N ALA A 35 -24.81 0.60 3.73
CA ALA A 35 -24.72 0.57 5.17
C ALA A 35 -23.44 1.33 5.52
N ARG A 36 -23.53 2.65 5.79
CA ARG A 36 -22.35 3.45 6.14
C ARG A 36 -21.71 2.81 7.38
N PRO A 37 -20.53 2.20 7.26
CA PRO A 37 -19.83 1.71 8.43
C PRO A 37 -19.50 2.93 9.31
N ASP A 38 -19.65 2.85 10.64
CA ASP A 38 -19.24 3.92 11.56
C ASP A 38 -17.73 4.13 11.44
N ALA A 39 -17.31 4.96 10.47
CA ALA A 39 -15.92 5.25 10.23
C ALA A 39 -15.42 6.25 11.28
N ARG A 40 -14.27 5.95 11.88
CA ARG A 40 -13.60 6.87 12.80
C ARG A 40 -12.41 7.49 12.10
N VAL A 41 -12.33 8.81 12.11
CA VAL A 41 -11.23 9.55 11.48
C VAL A 41 -10.33 10.11 12.59
N TYR A 42 -9.03 9.88 12.46
CA TYR A 42 -7.99 10.38 13.35
C TYR A 42 -7.19 11.43 12.60
N ALA A 43 -7.15 12.67 13.10
CA ALA A 43 -6.25 13.67 12.57
C ALA A 43 -4.83 13.44 13.10
N LEU A 44 -3.81 13.69 12.27
CA LEU A 44 -2.41 13.75 12.73
C LEU A 44 -2.12 15.16 13.24
N GLU A 45 -1.81 15.32 14.52
CA GLU A 45 -1.53 16.63 15.11
C GLU A 45 -0.12 16.73 15.72
N PRO A 46 0.66 17.76 15.33
CA PRO A 46 0.37 18.76 14.30
C PRO A 46 0.47 18.17 12.88
N SER A 47 -0.37 18.58 11.93
CA SER A 47 -0.33 18.07 10.54
C SER A 47 0.78 18.71 9.68
N THR A 48 1.95 18.98 10.25
CA THR A 48 3.02 19.80 9.62
C THR A 48 4.23 18.99 9.15
N HIS A 49 4.22 17.66 9.33
CA HIS A 49 5.37 16.78 9.09
C HIS A 49 5.30 16.05 7.72
N GLY A 50 4.54 16.61 6.78
CA GLY A 50 4.31 16.04 5.45
C GLY A 50 3.21 14.97 5.42
N ASN A 51 2.94 14.48 4.20
CA ASN A 51 1.92 13.47 3.93
C ASN A 51 2.22 12.17 4.73
N PRO A 52 1.21 11.56 5.36
CA PRO A 52 1.37 10.25 5.98
C PRO A 52 1.42 9.17 4.89
N GLU A 53 2.06 8.04 5.18
CA GLU A 53 2.10 6.93 4.24
C GLU A 53 1.76 5.62 4.94
N GLY A 54 2.63 5.14 5.83
CA GLY A 54 2.47 3.81 6.41
C GLY A 54 1.72 3.81 7.72
N VAL A 55 1.05 2.71 8.02
CA VAL A 55 0.40 2.46 9.30
C VAL A 55 0.71 1.05 9.80
N ALA A 56 0.91 0.94 11.11
CA ALA A 56 1.01 -0.35 11.79
C ALA A 56 0.22 -0.33 13.10
N TYR A 57 -0.24 -1.50 13.55
CA TYR A 57 -0.98 -1.64 14.80
C TYR A 57 -0.25 -2.62 15.74
N ASP A 58 -0.02 -2.20 16.97
CA ASP A 58 0.42 -3.08 18.04
C ASP A 58 -0.80 -3.62 18.82
N PRO A 59 -1.14 -4.91 18.70
CA PRO A 59 -2.25 -5.49 19.43
C PRO A 59 -1.99 -5.60 20.95
N ARG A 60 -0.72 -5.53 21.40
CA ARG A 60 -0.36 -5.65 22.82
C ARG A 60 -0.73 -4.40 23.60
N SER A 61 -0.34 -3.22 23.10
CA SER A 61 -0.69 -1.93 23.68
C SER A 61 -2.04 -1.40 23.22
N GLY A 62 -2.54 -1.85 22.07
CA GLY A 62 -3.72 -1.29 21.43
C GLY A 62 -3.46 0.04 20.71
N THR A 63 -2.20 0.38 20.47
CA THR A 63 -1.75 1.59 19.79
C THR A 63 -1.49 1.33 18.31
N PHE A 64 -1.85 2.26 17.44
CA PHE A 64 -1.37 2.31 16.07
C PHE A 64 -0.34 3.42 15.87
N PHE A 65 0.50 3.25 14.87
CA PHE A 65 1.58 4.14 14.49
C PHE A 65 1.41 4.58 13.03
N VAL A 66 1.78 5.81 12.71
CA VAL A 66 1.66 6.38 11.36
C VAL A 66 2.96 7.09 11.00
N GLY A 67 3.59 6.73 9.89
CA GLY A 67 4.79 7.41 9.36
C GLY A 67 4.45 8.54 8.41
N THR A 68 5.34 9.53 8.29
CA THR A 68 5.26 10.59 7.29
C THR A 68 6.48 10.66 6.38
N ILE A 69 6.28 11.10 5.14
CA ILE A 69 7.35 11.21 4.14
C ILE A 69 8.07 12.57 4.16
N GLY A 70 7.62 13.53 4.96
CA GLY A 70 8.21 14.86 5.00
C GLY A 70 9.54 14.91 5.75
N ASP A 71 9.57 14.34 6.95
CA ASP A 71 10.76 14.30 7.82
C ASP A 71 10.92 12.95 8.56
N GLY A 72 10.06 11.98 8.29
CA GLY A 72 10.09 10.67 8.96
C GLY A 72 9.51 10.67 10.37
N THR A 73 8.76 11.71 10.75
CA THR A 73 8.01 11.71 12.01
C THR A 73 7.04 10.53 12.08
N ILE A 74 6.99 9.88 13.24
CA ILE A 74 6.05 8.80 13.52
C ILE A 74 5.06 9.28 14.58
N TYR A 75 3.77 9.21 14.26
CA TYR A 75 2.67 9.49 15.16
C TYR A 75 2.19 8.20 15.83
N ARG A 76 1.48 8.33 16.94
CA ARG A 76 0.75 7.23 17.58
C ARG A 76 -0.61 7.66 18.12
N ALA A 77 -1.54 6.72 18.19
CA ALA A 77 -2.81 6.86 18.89
C ALA A 77 -3.38 5.52 19.34
N SER A 78 -4.22 5.53 20.37
CA SER A 78 -5.14 4.44 20.68
C SER A 78 -6.37 4.49 19.75
N LEU A 79 -7.05 3.36 19.60
CA LEU A 79 -8.35 3.31 18.90
C LEU A 79 -9.44 4.14 19.59
N ASP A 80 -9.24 4.51 20.86
CA ASP A 80 -10.14 5.37 21.63
C ASP A 80 -9.84 6.87 21.48
N ASP A 81 -8.72 7.23 20.84
CA ASP A 81 -8.34 8.63 20.59
C ASP A 81 -9.00 9.20 19.34
N THR A 82 -9.11 10.52 19.23
CA THR A 82 -9.57 11.19 17.99
C THR A 82 -8.41 11.79 17.18
N VAL A 83 -7.20 11.74 17.74
CA VAL A 83 -6.02 12.41 17.19
C VAL A 83 -4.80 11.54 17.43
N ALA A 84 -4.01 11.31 16.38
CA ALA A 84 -2.67 10.75 16.47
C ALA A 84 -1.67 11.86 16.76
N ARG A 85 -0.79 11.65 17.75
CA ARG A 85 0.22 12.65 18.17
C ARG A 85 1.62 12.13 17.91
N VAL A 86 2.56 13.06 17.73
CA VAL A 86 3.98 12.74 17.55
C VAL A 86 4.48 11.80 18.66
N PHE A 87 5.12 10.71 18.24
CA PHE A 87 5.75 9.73 19.10
C PHE A 87 7.27 9.77 18.92
N ILE A 88 7.75 9.56 17.70
CA ILE A 88 9.17 9.66 17.34
C ILE A 88 9.30 10.88 16.43
N PRO A 89 10.02 11.94 16.86
CA PRO A 89 10.27 13.10 16.03
C PRO A 89 11.07 12.72 14.77
N GLY A 90 10.73 13.37 13.66
CA GLY A 90 11.49 13.27 12.42
C GLY A 90 12.86 13.94 12.47
N THR A 91 13.61 13.79 11.39
CA THR A 91 14.91 14.40 11.16
C THR A 91 14.95 15.05 9.79
N ASP A 92 15.85 16.02 9.58
CA ASP A 92 16.07 16.58 8.25
C ASP A 92 16.45 15.49 7.25
N GLY A 93 15.77 15.47 6.10
CA GLY A 93 15.89 14.42 5.08
C GLY A 93 15.36 13.04 5.47
N GLY A 94 14.75 12.88 6.66
CA GLY A 94 14.12 11.63 7.07
C GLY A 94 12.82 11.35 6.33
N GLN A 95 12.44 10.08 6.21
CA GLN A 95 11.12 9.66 5.73
C GLN A 95 10.67 8.41 6.48
N ALA A 96 9.38 8.15 6.58
CA ALA A 96 8.81 6.92 7.13
C ALA A 96 7.64 6.51 6.23
N THR A 97 7.94 5.63 5.27
CA THR A 97 7.03 5.10 4.26
C THR A 97 6.25 3.94 4.88
N GLY A 98 6.68 2.68 4.70
CA GLY A 98 6.04 1.51 5.29
C GLY A 98 6.40 1.27 6.76
N LEU A 99 5.40 0.81 7.53
CA LEU A 99 5.52 0.47 8.95
C LEU A 99 5.03 -0.96 9.20
N LYS A 100 5.73 -1.71 10.07
CA LYS A 100 5.25 -2.99 10.63
C LYS A 100 5.64 -3.13 12.09
N VAL A 101 4.73 -3.68 12.89
CA VAL A 101 5.00 -4.05 14.28
C VAL A 101 5.31 -5.54 14.33
N TRP A 102 6.41 -5.90 14.99
CA TRP A 102 6.73 -7.27 15.32
C TRP A 102 7.34 -7.34 16.72
N ARG A 103 6.74 -8.19 17.57
CA ARG A 103 7.02 -8.25 19.02
C ARG A 103 6.81 -6.88 19.68
N ASP A 104 7.88 -6.29 20.23
CA ASP A 104 7.93 -5.03 20.95
C ASP A 104 8.62 -3.92 20.13
N ARG A 105 8.81 -4.15 18.83
CA ARG A 105 9.54 -3.26 17.93
C ARG A 105 8.67 -2.76 16.78
N LEU A 106 8.95 -1.54 16.36
CA LEU A 106 8.41 -0.90 15.17
C LEU A 106 9.50 -0.85 14.10
N TYR A 107 9.23 -1.47 12.97
CA TYR A 107 10.10 -1.50 11.80
C TYR A 107 9.58 -0.48 10.78
N VAL A 108 10.50 0.28 10.20
CA VAL A 108 10.19 1.44 9.37
C VAL A 108 11.04 1.42 8.11
N ALA A 109 10.39 1.31 6.96
CA ALA A 109 11.01 1.61 5.68
C ALA A 109 11.23 3.14 5.58
N GLY A 110 12.44 3.53 5.22
CA GLY A 110 12.89 4.92 5.26
C GLY A 110 12.73 5.68 3.97
N GLY A 111 11.92 5.22 3.01
CA GLY A 111 11.75 5.87 1.72
C GLY A 111 13.08 6.14 1.04
N ALA A 112 13.27 7.39 0.61
CA ALA A 112 14.46 7.85 -0.12
C ALA A 112 15.76 7.85 0.71
N THR A 113 15.69 7.67 2.03
CA THR A 113 16.90 7.51 2.85
C THR A 113 17.64 6.20 2.56
N GLY A 114 16.97 5.21 1.95
CA GLY A 114 17.55 3.89 1.73
C GLY A 114 17.74 3.07 3.02
N GLN A 115 17.14 3.50 4.15
CA GLN A 115 17.35 2.88 5.45
C GLN A 115 16.12 2.13 5.96
N LEU A 116 16.30 0.89 6.37
CA LEU A 116 15.40 0.22 7.30
C LEU A 116 15.80 0.60 8.72
N ARG A 117 14.87 1.17 9.50
CA ARG A 117 15.09 1.54 10.90
C ARG A 117 14.17 0.75 11.81
N VAL A 118 14.68 0.36 12.98
CA VAL A 118 13.93 -0.42 13.97
C VAL A 118 13.95 0.31 15.30
N TYR A 119 12.78 0.56 15.85
CA TYR A 119 12.59 1.29 17.11
C TYR A 119 11.95 0.41 18.18
N GLU A 120 12.34 0.61 19.44
CA GLU A 120 11.61 0.05 20.58
C GLU A 120 10.30 0.80 20.77
N ILE A 121 9.16 0.10 20.82
CA ILE A 121 7.84 0.73 20.94
C ILE A 121 7.67 1.42 22.31
N ALA A 122 8.26 0.87 23.37
CA ALA A 122 8.09 1.38 24.73
C ALA A 122 8.67 2.79 24.89
N THR A 123 9.80 3.07 24.26
CA THR A 123 10.60 4.30 24.48
C THR A 123 10.72 5.16 23.23
N GLY A 124 10.55 4.59 22.03
CA GLY A 124 10.90 5.23 20.77
C GLY A 124 12.40 5.21 20.47
N GLN A 125 13.20 4.46 21.24
CA GLN A 125 14.63 4.35 21.02
C GLN A 125 14.94 3.62 19.71
N LEU A 126 15.83 4.17 18.90
CA LEU A 126 16.38 3.50 17.72
C LEU A 126 17.29 2.34 18.18
N LEU A 127 16.97 1.13 17.72
CA LEU A 127 17.67 -0.11 18.03
C LEU A 127 18.60 -0.56 16.90
N ALA A 128 18.15 -0.39 15.65
CA ALA A 128 18.91 -0.83 14.48
C ALA A 128 18.69 0.09 13.28
N THR A 129 19.73 0.19 12.45
CA THR A 129 19.66 0.77 11.11
C THR A 129 20.35 -0.18 10.13
N VAL A 130 19.63 -0.55 9.07
CA VAL A 130 20.16 -1.33 7.95
C VAL A 130 20.11 -0.45 6.71
N ASP A 131 21.28 -0.22 6.11
CA ASP A 131 21.44 0.67 4.96
C ASP A 131 21.50 -0.15 3.66
N THR A 132 20.72 0.27 2.65
CA THR A 132 20.65 -0.38 1.33
C THR A 132 21.40 0.40 0.25
N GLY A 133 22.04 1.51 0.61
CA GLY A 133 22.70 2.45 -0.28
C GLY A 133 21.76 3.50 -0.85
N GLU A 134 22.34 4.43 -1.61
CA GLU A 134 21.64 5.57 -2.20
C GLU A 134 20.82 5.20 -3.46
N GLY A 135 20.00 6.15 -3.91
CA GLY A 135 19.32 6.11 -5.22
C GLY A 135 18.07 5.22 -5.29
N GLY A 136 17.60 4.69 -4.16
CA GLY A 136 16.35 3.94 -4.07
C GLY A 136 15.24 4.66 -3.32
N LEU A 137 14.13 3.94 -3.15
CA LEU A 137 13.04 4.34 -2.26
C LEU A 137 12.47 3.07 -1.62
N LEU A 138 12.84 2.82 -0.35
CA LEU A 138 12.30 1.71 0.41
C LEU A 138 10.84 1.98 0.75
N ASN A 139 9.92 1.19 0.20
CA ASN A 139 8.50 1.54 0.23
C ASN A 139 7.76 0.81 1.35
N ASP A 140 7.54 -0.49 1.25
CA ASP A 140 6.88 -1.29 2.30
C ASP A 140 7.76 -2.48 2.71
N LEU A 141 7.38 -3.13 3.80
CA LEU A 141 8.11 -4.24 4.38
C LEU A 141 7.19 -5.35 4.91
N ALA A 142 7.69 -6.57 4.85
CA ALA A 142 7.11 -7.75 5.48
C ALA A 142 8.11 -8.38 6.44
N ILE A 143 7.62 -8.88 7.57
CA ILE A 143 8.44 -9.51 8.61
C ILE A 143 7.98 -10.96 8.76
N THR A 144 8.92 -11.90 8.73
CA THR A 144 8.64 -13.32 8.96
C THR A 144 8.41 -13.60 10.46
N ASN A 145 7.95 -14.80 10.81
CA ASN A 145 7.83 -15.23 12.20
C ASN A 145 9.19 -15.42 12.86
N THR A 146 10.26 -15.63 12.08
CA THR A 146 11.64 -15.70 12.57
C THR A 146 12.27 -14.32 12.79
N GLY A 147 11.70 -13.26 12.20
CA GLY A 147 12.15 -11.88 12.36
C GLY A 147 12.97 -11.34 11.19
N ASP A 148 13.07 -12.11 10.11
CA ASP A 148 13.66 -11.63 8.86
C ASP A 148 12.75 -10.58 8.22
N VAL A 149 13.36 -9.59 7.60
CA VAL A 149 12.67 -8.43 7.03
C VAL A 149 12.93 -8.38 5.53
N TYR A 150 11.85 -8.39 4.76
CA TYR A 150 11.87 -8.11 3.32
C TYR A 150 11.33 -6.72 3.08
N VAL A 151 12.00 -5.92 2.25
CA VAL A 151 11.66 -4.52 1.97
C VAL A 151 11.64 -4.30 0.47
N THR A 152 10.55 -3.73 -0.05
CA THR A 152 10.43 -3.36 -1.46
C THR A 152 11.17 -2.07 -1.76
N ASP A 153 11.63 -1.95 -3.00
CA ASP A 153 12.23 -0.73 -3.52
C ASP A 153 11.50 -0.26 -4.77
N SER A 154 10.98 0.96 -4.73
CA SER A 154 10.23 1.50 -5.86
C SER A 154 11.11 2.04 -6.99
N PHE A 155 12.40 2.29 -6.73
CA PHE A 155 13.33 2.92 -7.68
C PHE A 155 14.64 2.15 -7.90
N ARG A 156 14.73 0.93 -7.38
CA ARG A 156 15.77 -0.04 -7.75
C ARG A 156 15.13 -1.40 -8.00
N PRO A 157 15.64 -2.21 -8.94
CA PRO A 157 15.06 -3.51 -9.28
C PRO A 157 15.43 -4.60 -8.27
N TYR A 158 15.28 -4.31 -6.98
CA TYR A 158 15.63 -5.21 -5.88
C TYR A 158 14.50 -5.31 -4.85
N LEU A 159 14.35 -6.52 -4.31
CA LEU A 159 13.82 -6.73 -2.98
C LEU A 159 15.01 -6.80 -2.01
N TRP A 160 14.96 -6.07 -0.91
CA TRP A 160 16.00 -6.12 0.11
C TRP A 160 15.64 -7.11 1.20
N HIS A 161 16.59 -7.92 1.66
CA HIS A 161 16.42 -8.85 2.77
C HIS A 161 17.45 -8.57 3.87
N ALA A 162 16.95 -8.28 5.06
CA ALA A 162 17.74 -8.15 6.27
C ALA A 162 17.39 -9.29 7.22
N THR A 163 18.39 -10.03 7.70
CA THR A 163 18.14 -11.16 8.61
C THR A 163 17.79 -10.67 10.01
N ALA A 164 17.07 -11.48 10.78
CA ALA A 164 16.81 -11.22 12.19
C ALA A 164 18.12 -10.94 12.96
N GLU A 165 19.18 -11.69 12.65
CA GLU A 165 20.50 -11.56 13.28
C GLU A 165 21.17 -10.21 13.00
N GLN A 166 21.06 -9.70 11.77
CA GLN A 166 21.55 -8.37 11.41
C GLN A 166 20.78 -7.28 12.17
N VAL A 167 19.46 -7.42 12.27
CA VAL A 167 18.64 -6.48 13.03
C VAL A 167 18.99 -6.52 14.53
N GLU A 168 19.14 -7.70 15.12
CA GLU A 168 19.55 -7.85 16.53
C GLU A 168 20.95 -7.31 16.81
N ALA A 169 21.86 -7.37 15.82
CA ALA A 169 23.19 -6.78 15.92
C ALA A 169 23.20 -5.23 15.79
N GLY A 170 22.04 -4.61 15.54
CA GLY A 170 21.90 -3.16 15.34
C GLY A 170 22.11 -2.71 13.89
N GLY A 171 22.37 -3.63 12.96
CA GLY A 171 22.62 -3.34 11.56
C GLY A 171 23.40 -4.45 10.85
N GLY A 172 23.60 -4.27 9.54
CA GLY A 172 24.32 -5.22 8.70
C GLY A 172 24.23 -4.84 7.23
N VAL A 173 24.85 -5.65 6.38
CA VAL A 173 24.71 -5.50 4.91
C VAL A 173 23.52 -6.38 4.47
N PRO A 174 22.39 -5.78 4.04
CA PRO A 174 21.26 -6.55 3.57
C PRO A 174 21.59 -7.23 2.24
N GLN A 175 20.89 -8.33 1.95
CA GLN A 175 20.95 -8.96 0.65
C GLN A 175 20.06 -8.19 -0.34
N ALA A 176 20.61 -7.89 -1.52
CA ALA A 176 19.83 -7.44 -2.67
C ALA A 176 19.36 -8.65 -3.47
N ILE A 177 18.05 -8.87 -3.55
CA ILE A 177 17.43 -9.93 -4.34
C ILE A 177 16.92 -9.31 -5.64
N PRO A 178 17.52 -9.62 -6.81
CA PRO A 178 17.11 -9.03 -8.09
C PRO A 178 15.74 -9.53 -8.51
N VAL A 179 14.90 -8.62 -9.02
CA VAL A 179 13.55 -8.96 -9.51
C VAL A 179 13.43 -9.01 -11.02
N GLU A 180 14.44 -8.47 -11.72
CA GLU A 180 14.60 -8.68 -13.16
C GLU A 180 15.13 -10.09 -13.49
N PRO A 181 14.82 -10.62 -14.69
CA PRO A 181 14.05 -9.99 -15.77
C PRO A 181 12.52 -10.13 -15.66
N GLU A 182 12.00 -10.90 -14.69
CA GLU A 182 10.58 -11.25 -14.60
C GLU A 182 9.69 -10.06 -14.27
N ILE A 183 10.19 -9.12 -13.47
CA ILE A 183 9.57 -7.82 -13.23
C ILE A 183 10.42 -6.76 -13.93
N ALA A 184 9.94 -6.24 -15.05
CA ALA A 184 10.65 -5.23 -15.81
C ALA A 184 10.70 -3.91 -15.03
N TYR A 185 11.88 -3.29 -14.96
CA TYR A 185 12.06 -2.01 -14.31
C TYR A 185 11.66 -0.84 -15.23
N ASP A 186 10.81 0.05 -14.73
CA ASP A 186 10.51 1.34 -15.37
C ASP A 186 11.10 2.50 -14.55
N PRO A 187 12.14 3.20 -15.05
CA PRO A 187 12.75 4.32 -14.33
C PRO A 187 11.85 5.56 -14.23
N PHE A 188 10.70 5.58 -14.89
CA PHE A 188 9.76 6.70 -14.88
C PHE A 188 8.48 6.42 -14.08
N ALA A 189 8.40 5.27 -13.40
CA ALA A 189 7.25 4.86 -12.60
C ALA A 189 7.65 4.43 -11.19
N PHE A 190 6.65 4.38 -10.29
CA PHE A 190 6.79 3.63 -9.05
C PHE A 190 6.69 2.14 -9.35
N ASN A 191 7.76 1.39 -9.06
CA ASN A 191 7.85 -0.04 -9.31
C ASN A 191 7.23 -0.83 -8.15
N LEU A 192 8.03 -1.67 -7.47
CA LEU A 192 7.55 -2.44 -6.33
C LEU A 192 7.14 -1.53 -5.17
N ASN A 193 6.02 -1.88 -4.55
CA ASN A 193 5.41 -1.11 -3.48
C ASN A 193 4.96 -2.03 -2.35
N GLY A 194 3.65 -2.22 -2.10
CA GLY A 194 3.19 -3.03 -0.98
C GLY A 194 3.67 -4.46 -1.04
N ILE A 195 3.90 -5.06 0.12
CA ILE A 195 4.41 -6.43 0.27
C ILE A 195 3.72 -7.16 1.42
N VAL A 196 3.41 -8.44 1.20
CA VAL A 196 2.99 -9.36 2.26
C VAL A 196 3.80 -10.65 2.19
N SER A 197 3.97 -11.28 3.35
CA SER A 197 4.62 -12.58 3.48
C SER A 197 3.60 -13.69 3.67
N LEU A 198 3.85 -14.80 2.98
CA LEU A 198 3.17 -16.09 3.06
C LEU A 198 4.21 -17.14 3.45
N GLU A 199 3.75 -18.25 4.02
CA GLU A 199 4.60 -19.42 4.29
C GLU A 199 5.91 -19.04 5.02
N ASP A 200 5.80 -18.14 6.00
CA ASP A 200 6.92 -17.66 6.81
C ASP A 200 8.07 -16.99 6.03
N GLY A 201 7.77 -16.35 4.91
CA GLY A 201 8.76 -15.66 4.07
C GLY A 201 9.32 -16.53 2.94
N GLN A 202 8.93 -17.80 2.86
CA GLN A 202 9.23 -18.63 1.69
C GLN A 202 8.53 -18.10 0.44
N ARG A 203 7.40 -17.40 0.61
CA ARG A 203 6.63 -16.79 -0.46
C ARG A 203 6.24 -15.37 -0.10
N LEU A 204 6.43 -14.46 -1.04
CA LEU A 204 6.07 -13.05 -0.91
C LEU A 204 5.10 -12.68 -2.02
N ILE A 205 4.17 -11.79 -1.73
CA ILE A 205 3.37 -11.11 -2.76
C ILE A 205 3.76 -9.64 -2.73
N VAL A 206 4.13 -9.12 -3.89
CA VAL A 206 4.46 -7.71 -4.09
C VAL A 206 3.51 -7.10 -5.12
N GLY A 207 3.14 -5.85 -4.89
CA GLY A 207 2.42 -5.03 -5.84
C GLY A 207 3.36 -4.15 -6.66
N HIS A 208 3.05 -3.94 -7.93
CA HIS A 208 3.73 -2.97 -8.77
C HIS A 208 2.79 -1.77 -9.05
N SER A 209 3.09 -0.60 -8.49
CA SER A 209 2.17 0.56 -8.57
C SER A 209 1.98 1.07 -10.00
N GLY A 210 3.04 1.08 -10.82
CA GLY A 210 2.99 1.55 -12.21
C GLY A 210 2.17 0.69 -13.17
N THR A 211 2.32 -0.64 -13.15
CA THR A 211 1.57 -1.56 -14.03
C THR A 211 0.24 -2.02 -13.42
N GLY A 212 0.11 -1.92 -12.10
CA GLY A 212 -1.01 -2.46 -11.34
C GLY A 212 -0.99 -3.97 -11.15
N GLU A 213 0.07 -4.65 -11.60
CA GLU A 213 0.20 -6.09 -11.49
C GLU A 213 0.65 -6.53 -10.08
N LEU A 214 0.28 -7.75 -9.71
CA LEU A 214 0.80 -8.44 -8.53
C LEU A 214 1.77 -9.54 -8.96
N PHE A 215 2.80 -9.76 -8.17
CA PHE A 215 3.78 -10.82 -8.39
C PHE A 215 3.96 -11.66 -7.13
N ARG A 216 4.05 -12.97 -7.33
CA ARG A 216 4.52 -13.93 -6.33
C ARG A 216 6.03 -14.10 -6.48
N ILE A 217 6.75 -13.98 -5.38
CA ILE A 217 8.20 -14.24 -5.31
C ILE A 217 8.40 -15.38 -4.31
N ASP A 218 8.84 -16.54 -4.79
CA ASP A 218 9.24 -17.65 -3.92
C ASP A 218 10.74 -17.53 -3.65
N VAL A 219 11.15 -17.38 -2.39
CA VAL A 219 12.56 -17.25 -1.98
C VAL A 219 13.13 -18.65 -1.79
N ASP A 220 14.11 -18.99 -2.61
CA ASP A 220 14.71 -20.32 -2.68
C ASP A 220 16.20 -20.21 -2.98
N ALA A 221 17.03 -20.55 -1.98
CA ALA A 221 18.48 -20.46 -2.08
C ALA A 221 19.07 -21.37 -3.16
N ASP A 222 18.35 -22.42 -3.58
CA ASP A 222 18.79 -23.35 -4.62
C ASP A 222 18.43 -22.86 -6.04
N ALA A 223 17.57 -21.84 -6.16
CA ALA A 223 17.23 -21.23 -7.44
C ALA A 223 18.37 -20.33 -7.97
N PRO A 224 18.52 -20.14 -9.30
CA PRO A 224 19.66 -19.42 -9.89
C PRO A 224 19.89 -17.99 -9.38
N LEU A 225 18.82 -17.31 -8.95
CA LEU A 225 18.86 -15.95 -8.40
C LEU A 225 18.43 -15.91 -6.92
N GLY A 226 18.43 -17.06 -6.23
CA GLY A 226 17.92 -17.17 -4.86
C GLY A 226 16.39 -17.06 -4.75
N ARG A 227 15.68 -17.12 -5.88
CA ARG A 227 14.23 -16.91 -5.99
C ARG A 227 13.64 -17.38 -7.32
N THR A 228 12.33 -17.56 -7.35
CA THR A 228 11.51 -17.61 -8.58
C THR A 228 10.42 -16.55 -8.53
N ILE A 229 9.98 -16.04 -9.69
CA ILE A 229 8.93 -15.00 -9.78
C ILE A 229 7.87 -15.42 -10.79
N GLN A 230 6.61 -15.19 -10.43
CA GLN A 230 5.46 -15.38 -11.29
C GLN A 230 4.48 -14.21 -11.12
N ARG A 231 3.96 -13.68 -12.23
CA ARG A 231 2.81 -12.75 -12.18
C ARG A 231 1.57 -13.49 -11.70
N ILE A 232 0.87 -12.93 -10.72
CA ILE A 232 -0.41 -13.48 -10.24
C ILE A 232 -1.49 -13.15 -11.28
N ASP A 233 -2.25 -14.16 -11.70
CA ASP A 233 -3.34 -13.96 -12.66
C ASP A 233 -4.56 -13.32 -11.97
N VAL A 234 -4.60 -11.99 -11.96
CA VAL A 234 -5.70 -11.13 -11.50
C VAL A 234 -5.71 -9.87 -12.37
N GLU A 235 -6.86 -9.20 -12.46
CA GLU A 235 -6.94 -7.90 -13.13
C GLU A 235 -6.03 -6.85 -12.48
N PRO A 236 -5.48 -5.86 -13.23
CA PRO A 236 -4.63 -4.83 -12.65
C PRO A 236 -5.33 -4.03 -11.54
N LEU A 237 -4.65 -3.88 -10.40
CA LEU A 237 -5.20 -3.30 -9.18
C LEU A 237 -4.63 -1.95 -8.80
N PHE A 238 -3.55 -1.49 -9.47
CA PHE A 238 -2.83 -0.25 -9.17
C PHE A 238 -2.60 -0.09 -7.66
N SER A 239 -1.88 -1.07 -7.12
CA SER A 239 -1.70 -1.26 -5.68
C SER A 239 -0.67 -0.30 -5.10
N ASP A 240 -0.97 0.20 -3.90
CA ASP A 240 -0.01 0.77 -2.98
C ASP A 240 0.29 -0.27 -1.88
N GLY A 241 -0.10 -0.03 -0.62
CA GLY A 241 0.05 -0.97 0.49
C GLY A 241 -0.79 -2.26 0.36
N LEU A 242 -0.24 -3.36 0.90
CA LEU A 242 -0.87 -4.68 0.92
C LEU A 242 -1.06 -5.20 2.35
N LEU A 243 -2.13 -5.97 2.58
CA LEU A 243 -2.40 -6.65 3.85
C LEU A 243 -2.99 -8.03 3.59
N LEU A 244 -2.45 -9.06 4.24
CA LEU A 244 -3.09 -10.37 4.29
C LEU A 244 -4.02 -10.45 5.51
N ASP A 245 -5.29 -10.78 5.27
CA ASP A 245 -6.28 -10.87 6.32
C ASP A 245 -7.32 -11.97 6.05
N LYS A 246 -7.48 -12.92 7.00
CA LYS A 246 -8.38 -14.08 6.85
C LYS A 246 -8.17 -14.88 5.54
N GLY A 247 -6.93 -14.94 5.05
CA GLY A 247 -6.61 -15.62 3.78
C GLY A 247 -7.04 -14.85 2.53
N GLN A 248 -7.47 -13.60 2.67
CA GLN A 248 -7.70 -12.67 1.57
C GLN A 248 -6.60 -11.63 1.55
N LEU A 249 -6.19 -11.24 0.35
CA LEU A 249 -5.32 -10.09 0.15
C LEU A 249 -6.21 -8.84 0.09
N VAL A 250 -5.95 -7.89 0.97
CA VAL A 250 -6.52 -6.55 0.97
C VAL A 250 -5.51 -5.63 0.32
N VAL A 251 -5.91 -5.00 -0.77
CA VAL A 251 -5.07 -4.15 -1.62
C VAL A 251 -5.57 -2.72 -1.47
N VAL A 252 -4.68 -1.79 -1.12
CA VAL A 252 -4.98 -0.37 -1.27
C VAL A 252 -4.88 -0.02 -2.75
N THR A 253 -5.99 0.39 -3.34
CA THR A 253 -6.09 0.74 -4.77
C THR A 253 -6.34 2.24 -4.90
N PHE A 254 -5.49 2.95 -5.64
CA PHE A 254 -5.64 4.39 -5.90
C PHE A 254 -6.25 4.70 -7.28
N TYR A 255 -6.21 3.76 -8.23
CA TYR A 255 -6.75 3.92 -9.58
C TYR A 255 -7.63 2.71 -9.98
N PRO A 256 -8.79 2.92 -10.64
CA PRO A 256 -9.34 4.20 -11.13
C PRO A 256 -9.98 5.06 -10.03
N ALA A 257 -10.16 4.50 -8.83
CA ALA A 257 -10.68 5.22 -7.68
C ALA A 257 -10.10 4.68 -6.36
N PRO A 258 -9.95 5.55 -5.34
CA PRO A 258 -9.59 5.19 -3.98
C PRO A 258 -10.48 4.10 -3.36
N THR A 259 -9.92 2.92 -3.05
CA THR A 259 -10.65 1.83 -2.41
C THR A 259 -9.72 0.85 -1.69
N LEU A 260 -10.28 0.02 -0.80
CA LEU A 260 -9.67 -1.25 -0.45
C LEU A 260 -10.28 -2.34 -1.33
N THR A 261 -9.46 -2.98 -2.18
CA THR A 261 -9.87 -4.10 -3.02
C THR A 261 -9.54 -5.42 -2.34
N PHE A 262 -10.51 -6.34 -2.28
CA PHE A 262 -10.35 -7.64 -1.65
C PHE A 262 -10.15 -8.69 -2.74
N VAL A 263 -9.02 -9.39 -2.68
CA VAL A 263 -8.64 -10.44 -3.62
C VAL A 263 -8.60 -11.76 -2.87
N ARG A 264 -9.35 -12.75 -3.37
CA ARG A 264 -9.21 -14.13 -2.94
C ARG A 264 -8.20 -14.81 -3.85
N LEU A 265 -7.07 -15.18 -3.27
CA LEU A 265 -6.01 -15.93 -3.94
C LEU A 265 -6.35 -17.41 -3.99
N ASP A 266 -5.82 -18.12 -4.98
CA ASP A 266 -5.74 -19.58 -4.93
C ASP A 266 -4.67 -20.04 -3.93
N ALA A 267 -4.57 -21.36 -3.73
CA ALA A 267 -3.74 -21.94 -2.68
C ALA A 267 -2.23 -21.66 -2.87
N ASP A 268 -1.78 -21.51 -4.11
CA ASP A 268 -0.37 -21.23 -4.44
C ASP A 268 -0.11 -19.75 -4.78
N ALA A 269 -1.12 -18.88 -4.64
CA ALA A 269 -1.09 -17.49 -5.07
C ALA A 269 -0.61 -17.30 -6.53
N GLY A 270 -0.94 -18.26 -7.41
CA GLY A 270 -0.70 -18.18 -8.84
C GLY A 270 -1.79 -17.39 -9.58
N SER A 271 -3.00 -17.36 -9.01
CA SER A 271 -4.14 -16.59 -9.52
C SER A 271 -4.97 -15.98 -8.38
N GLY A 272 -5.78 -14.99 -8.72
CA GLY A 272 -6.66 -14.32 -7.77
C GLY A 272 -7.93 -13.80 -8.43
N VAL A 273 -8.98 -13.67 -7.64
CA VAL A 273 -10.22 -13.04 -8.07
C VAL A 273 -10.59 -11.92 -7.12
N VAL A 274 -10.97 -10.77 -7.67
CA VAL A 274 -11.57 -9.69 -6.88
C VAL A 274 -12.94 -10.15 -6.38
N VAL A 275 -13.12 -10.10 -5.06
CA VAL A 275 -14.33 -10.59 -4.37
C VAL A 275 -15.12 -9.49 -3.68
N GLY A 276 -14.55 -8.28 -3.61
CA GLY A 276 -15.21 -7.14 -3.02
C GLY A 276 -14.35 -5.89 -3.07
N GLN A 277 -14.99 -4.75 -2.86
CA GLN A 277 -14.34 -3.46 -2.72
C GLN A 277 -15.01 -2.70 -1.58
N LEU A 278 -14.20 -2.05 -0.74
CA LEU A 278 -14.67 -1.15 0.30
C LEU A 278 -14.35 0.29 -0.11
N THR A 279 -15.40 1.06 -0.32
CA THR A 279 -15.31 2.51 -0.57
C THR A 279 -15.94 3.24 0.60
N HIS A 280 -15.40 4.41 0.93
CA HIS A 280 -15.98 5.29 1.95
C HIS A 280 -15.59 6.75 1.65
N PRO A 281 -16.45 7.75 1.92
CA PRO A 281 -16.09 9.16 1.67
C PRO A 281 -14.87 9.67 2.43
N SER A 282 -14.44 8.97 3.48
CA SER A 282 -13.20 9.29 4.21
C SER A 282 -11.96 8.58 3.67
N ILE A 283 -12.09 7.71 2.67
CA ILE A 283 -10.96 7.17 1.89
C ILE A 283 -10.80 8.08 0.69
N THR A 284 -9.90 9.07 0.79
CA THR A 284 -9.77 10.13 -0.23
C THR A 284 -8.60 9.88 -1.17
N ASP A 285 -7.45 9.51 -0.63
CA ASP A 285 -6.23 9.23 -1.39
C ASP A 285 -5.35 8.29 -0.54
N PRO A 286 -5.70 6.98 -0.51
CA PRO A 286 -5.13 6.04 0.44
C PRO A 286 -3.78 5.50 -0.03
N SER A 287 -2.88 5.27 0.92
CA SER A 287 -1.57 4.63 0.67
C SER A 287 -1.48 3.24 1.29
N THR A 288 -1.74 3.13 2.59
CA THR A 288 -1.47 1.91 3.35
C THR A 288 -2.66 1.50 4.22
N VAL A 289 -2.82 0.18 4.41
CA VAL A 289 -3.84 -0.42 5.28
C VAL A 289 -3.20 -1.31 6.34
N ALA A 290 -3.70 -1.23 7.58
CA ALA A 290 -3.37 -2.15 8.66
C ALA A 290 -4.63 -2.69 9.34
N ARG A 291 -4.55 -3.93 9.84
CA ARG A 291 -5.61 -4.51 10.67
C ARG A 291 -5.46 -4.07 12.12
N ALA A 292 -6.48 -3.42 12.66
CA ALA A 292 -6.59 -3.10 14.08
C ALA A 292 -7.87 -3.70 14.67
N ARG A 293 -7.74 -4.85 15.35
CA ARG A 293 -8.88 -5.61 15.91
C ARG A 293 -9.94 -5.91 14.84
N ASN A 294 -11.08 -5.23 14.93
CA ASN A 294 -12.24 -5.38 14.04
C ASN A 294 -12.33 -4.25 13.00
N SER A 295 -11.25 -3.50 12.81
CA SER A 295 -11.19 -2.39 11.86
C SER A 295 -9.98 -2.50 10.93
N TYR A 296 -10.13 -1.93 9.73
CA TYR A 296 -9.01 -1.56 8.87
C TYR A 296 -8.68 -0.09 9.15
N LEU A 297 -7.42 0.16 9.51
CA LEU A 297 -6.83 1.50 9.53
C LEU A 297 -6.29 1.79 8.13
N VAL A 298 -6.80 2.83 7.49
CA VAL A 298 -6.39 3.28 6.16
C VAL A 298 -5.77 4.65 6.29
N VAL A 299 -4.51 4.80 5.91
CA VAL A 299 -3.86 6.11 5.83
C VAL A 299 -4.35 6.82 4.59
N ASN A 300 -4.79 8.07 4.75
CA ASN A 300 -5.01 8.97 3.62
C ASN A 300 -3.75 9.80 3.42
N ALA A 301 -2.95 9.41 2.43
CA ALA A 301 -1.73 10.11 2.10
C ALA A 301 -2.02 11.51 1.57
N ASP A 302 -3.05 11.68 0.74
CA ASP A 302 -3.39 12.97 0.11
C ASP A 302 -2.19 13.55 -0.67
N PHE A 303 -1.50 12.71 -1.43
CA PHE A 303 -0.41 13.12 -2.32
C PHE A 303 -0.90 14.03 -3.45
N LEU A 304 -2.17 13.91 -3.85
CA LEU A 304 -2.74 14.74 -4.91
C LEU A 304 -2.90 16.21 -4.51
N THR A 305 -3.36 16.50 -3.29
CA THR A 305 -3.61 17.89 -2.86
C THR A 305 -2.66 18.37 -1.76
N SER A 306 -2.11 17.45 -0.98
CA SER A 306 -1.26 17.71 0.19
C SER A 306 -1.87 18.73 1.13
N THR A 307 -3.18 18.60 1.40
CA THR A 307 -3.96 19.56 2.18
C THR A 307 -4.21 19.05 3.60
N PRO A 308 -3.62 19.68 4.63
CA PRO A 308 -3.93 19.36 6.01
C PRO A 308 -5.41 19.63 6.37
N PRO A 309 -5.99 18.92 7.35
CA PRO A 309 -5.33 17.93 8.20
C PRO A 309 -5.14 16.58 7.51
N PHE A 310 -3.99 15.95 7.72
CA PHE A 310 -3.74 14.58 7.30
C PHE A 310 -4.43 13.60 8.24
N THR A 311 -4.91 12.46 7.71
CA THR A 311 -5.81 11.58 8.45
C THR A 311 -5.50 10.09 8.30
N VAL A 312 -5.91 9.33 9.32
CA VAL A 312 -6.16 7.89 9.24
C VAL A 312 -7.65 7.65 9.41
N THR A 313 -8.21 6.78 8.58
CA THR A 313 -9.59 6.29 8.71
C THR A 313 -9.59 4.88 9.29
N ALA A 314 -10.34 4.63 10.37
CA ALA A 314 -10.74 3.28 10.78
C ALA A 314 -12.10 2.93 10.20
N LEU A 315 -12.17 1.83 9.45
CA LEU A 315 -13.42 1.26 8.92
C LEU A 315 -13.67 -0.12 9.53
N PRO A 316 -14.93 -0.47 9.87
CA PRO A 316 -15.33 -1.83 10.21
C PRO A 316 -14.87 -2.85 9.15
N ARG A 317 -14.24 -3.91 9.64
CA ARG A 317 -13.64 -4.99 8.83
C ARG A 317 -14.68 -5.87 8.14
N ASN A 318 -15.90 -5.94 8.68
CA ASN A 318 -17.02 -6.71 8.12
C ASN A 318 -17.74 -5.99 6.97
N ALA A 319 -17.44 -4.72 6.70
CA ALA A 319 -18.10 -3.96 5.64
C ALA A 319 -17.78 -4.49 4.21
N ALA A 320 -16.76 -5.35 4.08
CA ALA A 320 -16.36 -5.96 2.81
C ALA A 320 -17.05 -7.31 2.54
N ALA A 321 -17.67 -7.91 3.56
CA ALA A 321 -18.29 -9.21 3.44
C ALA A 321 -19.76 -9.04 3.03
N GLY A 322 -20.05 -9.20 1.74
CA GLY A 322 -21.35 -9.67 1.27
C GLY A 322 -21.62 -11.11 1.71
N GLU A 323 -21.32 -11.47 2.96
CA GLU A 323 -21.63 -12.75 3.56
C GLU A 323 -23.14 -12.78 3.79
N SER A 324 -23.85 -13.35 2.82
CA SER A 324 -25.01 -14.16 3.14
C SER A 324 -24.49 -15.36 3.92
N GLU A 325 -24.80 -15.43 5.22
CA GLU A 325 -24.64 -16.68 5.98
C GLU A 325 -25.49 -17.79 5.33
N PRO A 326 -25.03 -19.05 5.35
CA PRO A 326 -25.82 -20.20 4.93
C PRO A 326 -27.02 -20.47 5.85
#